data_AF-A0A3D2SG60-F1
#
_entry.id   AF-A0A3D2SG60-F1
#
_cell.length_a   1.000
_cell.length_b   1.000
_cell.length_c   1.000
_cell.angle_alpha   90.00
_cell.angle_beta   90.00
_cell.angle_gamma   90.00
#
_symmetry.space_group_name_H-M   'P 1'
#
loop_
_entity.id
_entity.type
_entity.pdbx_description
1 polymer ?
#
loop_
_entity_poly.entity_id
_entity_poly.type
_entity_poly.pdbx_seq_one_letter_code
_entity_poly.pdbx_strand_id
1 'polypeptide(L)'
;MSKLLTISYLLGVFLISVPVFAQDKKDFQRVIGGDVKSPRILACDHPEFSFHLPEMAGNLHFGIENQGKNKWLKDFTQIKTKESKQKIIYKIKDEFIAKAELIICVTNLSHTDGIILEAEIINLPAETYLTWSFGGCYGVELADKTDSHLKPSYCKDNVFSIEGNAFTCYYGESMKLRVIQGIAPLSSELKLSETYRQGAPALSGCTPLKNGEKLYFCIYKQNKQADYNYYMLRDLFEYEYNK
;
A
#
# COMPACT_ATOMS: atom_id res chain seq x y z
N MET A 1 18.22 16.82 -79.76
CA MET A 1 18.28 15.79 -78.71
C MET A 1 18.85 16.42 -77.46
N SER A 2 18.00 16.82 -76.52
CA SER A 2 18.39 17.40 -75.22
C SER A 2 17.60 16.67 -74.14
N LYS A 3 18.29 15.96 -73.26
CA LYS A 3 17.72 15.25 -72.11
C LYS A 3 17.57 16.25 -70.96
N LEU A 4 16.33 16.58 -70.58
CA LEU A 4 16.05 17.24 -69.31
C LEU A 4 16.11 16.20 -68.18
N LEU A 5 17.03 16.39 -67.24
CA LEU A 5 17.06 15.68 -65.96
C LEU A 5 15.90 16.16 -65.09
N THR A 6 15.05 15.24 -64.66
CA THR A 6 14.05 15.48 -63.60
C THR A 6 14.72 15.21 -62.25
N ILE A 7 14.93 16.26 -61.44
CA ILE A 7 15.42 16.15 -60.07
C ILE A 7 14.20 16.03 -59.16
N SER A 8 13.98 14.84 -58.59
CA SER A 8 12.95 14.60 -57.59
C SER A 8 13.50 14.97 -56.21
N TYR A 9 12.98 16.04 -55.60
CA TYR A 9 13.24 16.36 -54.19
C TYR A 9 12.41 15.42 -53.30
N LEU A 10 13.07 14.46 -52.63
CA LEU A 10 12.47 13.76 -51.49
C LEU A 10 12.54 14.68 -50.27
N LEU A 11 11.40 15.21 -49.84
CA LEU A 11 11.26 15.80 -48.49
C LEU A 11 11.34 14.67 -47.45
N GLY A 12 12.49 14.55 -46.79
CA GLY A 12 12.63 13.72 -45.59
C GLY A 12 11.91 14.38 -44.42
N VAL A 13 10.81 13.79 -43.97
CA VAL A 13 10.16 14.17 -42.70
C VAL A 13 11.00 13.59 -41.56
N PHE A 14 11.83 14.41 -40.94
CA PHE A 14 12.49 14.08 -39.68
C PHE A 14 11.43 14.12 -38.57
N LEU A 15 10.94 12.95 -38.16
CA LEU A 15 10.17 12.79 -36.93
C LEU A 15 11.11 13.02 -35.75
N ILE A 16 11.12 14.23 -35.22
CA ILE A 16 11.75 14.55 -33.94
C ILE A 16 10.94 13.82 -32.86
N SER A 17 11.46 12.68 -32.41
CA SER A 17 10.96 12.00 -31.22
C SER A 17 11.24 12.91 -30.03
N VAL A 18 10.21 13.62 -29.58
CA VAL A 18 10.26 14.33 -28.31
C VAL A 18 10.40 13.26 -27.22
N PRO A 19 11.49 13.22 -26.44
CA PRO A 19 11.56 12.32 -25.31
C PRO A 19 10.42 12.71 -24.37
N VAL A 20 9.49 11.79 -24.15
CA VAL A 20 8.53 11.88 -23.05
C VAL A 20 9.39 11.82 -21.79
N PHE A 21 9.64 12.98 -21.18
CA PHE A 21 10.23 13.04 -19.86
C PHE A 21 9.27 12.29 -18.93
N ALA A 22 9.70 11.12 -18.44
CA ALA A 22 9.04 10.47 -17.32
C ALA A 22 9.07 11.48 -16.17
N GLN A 23 7.91 12.03 -15.84
CA GLN A 23 7.77 12.88 -14.67
C GLN A 23 8.17 12.02 -13.47
N ASP A 24 9.23 12.40 -12.75
CA ASP A 24 9.65 11.74 -11.51
C ASP A 24 8.45 11.67 -10.59
N LYS A 25 7.83 10.49 -10.54
CA LYS A 25 6.57 10.30 -9.87
C LYS A 25 6.89 10.11 -8.41
N LYS A 26 6.75 11.19 -7.64
CA LYS A 26 6.92 11.14 -6.19
C LYS A 26 5.89 10.18 -5.60
N ASP A 27 6.33 9.36 -4.64
CA ASP A 27 5.45 8.50 -3.86
C ASP A 27 4.55 9.31 -2.91
N PHE A 28 3.52 8.65 -2.37
CA PHE A 28 2.58 9.20 -1.39
C PHE A 28 1.85 10.49 -1.80
N GLN A 29 1.40 10.57 -3.05
CA GLN A 29 0.67 11.76 -3.57
C GLN A 29 -0.86 11.64 -3.45
N ARG A 30 -1.39 10.43 -3.26
CA ARG A 30 -2.84 10.17 -3.26
C ARG A 30 -3.38 10.27 -1.84
N VAL A 31 -4.39 11.12 -1.61
CA VAL A 31 -4.95 11.35 -0.28
C VAL A 31 -6.19 10.47 -0.10
N ILE A 32 -6.09 9.42 0.73
CA ILE A 32 -7.22 8.56 1.09
C ILE A 32 -7.93 9.12 2.33
N GLY A 33 -7.18 9.61 3.31
CA GLY A 33 -7.70 10.12 4.58
C GLY A 33 -7.29 11.57 4.84
N GLY A 34 -8.20 12.36 5.40
CA GLY A 34 -8.03 13.81 5.56
C GLY A 34 -8.39 14.57 4.27
N ASP A 35 -7.74 15.71 4.06
CA ASP A 35 -7.87 16.52 2.85
C ASP A 35 -6.49 16.96 2.31
N VAL A 36 -6.48 17.66 1.17
CA VAL A 36 -5.22 18.09 0.52
C VAL A 36 -4.39 19.05 1.39
N LYS A 37 -5.02 19.83 2.29
CA LYS A 37 -4.33 20.77 3.18
C LYS A 37 -3.80 20.07 4.44
N SER A 38 -4.49 19.04 4.92
CA SER A 38 -4.12 18.25 6.08
C SER A 38 -4.27 16.75 5.77
N PRO A 39 -3.38 16.19 4.94
CA PRO A 39 -3.48 14.78 4.57
C PRO A 39 -3.09 13.92 5.76
N ARG A 40 -3.94 12.93 6.03
CA ARG A 40 -3.77 11.98 7.15
C ARG A 40 -3.39 10.59 6.68
N ILE A 41 -3.85 10.18 5.50
CA ILE A 41 -3.50 8.88 4.93
C ILE A 41 -3.17 9.08 3.48
N LEU A 42 -1.94 8.71 3.13
CA LEU A 42 -1.39 8.87 1.80
C LEU A 42 -1.13 7.51 1.17
N ALA A 43 -1.24 7.42 -0.14
CA ALA A 43 -1.00 6.21 -0.89
C ALA A 43 -0.12 6.44 -2.13
N CYS A 44 0.59 5.39 -2.51
CA CYS A 44 1.40 5.35 -3.74
C CYS A 44 0.57 4.84 -4.93
N ASP A 45 1.22 4.76 -6.10
CA ASP A 45 0.64 4.11 -7.27
C ASP A 45 0.67 2.59 -7.20
N HIS A 46 1.43 2.04 -6.28
CA HIS A 46 1.35 0.66 -5.80
C HIS A 46 0.68 0.62 -4.41
N PRO A 47 0.25 -0.57 -3.93
CA PRO A 47 -0.31 -0.72 -2.60
C PRO A 47 0.74 -0.52 -1.49
N GLU A 48 0.98 0.74 -1.18
CA GLU A 48 1.75 1.22 -0.03
C GLU A 48 1.06 2.46 0.53
N PHE A 49 0.91 2.50 1.86
CA PHE A 49 0.11 3.48 2.56
C PHE A 49 0.88 4.06 3.73
N SER A 50 0.87 5.39 3.87
CA SER A 50 1.44 6.09 5.02
C SER A 50 0.36 6.75 5.87
N PHE A 51 0.49 6.63 7.18
CA PHE A 51 -0.46 7.15 8.17
C PHE A 51 0.16 8.35 8.93
N HIS A 52 -0.55 9.46 9.00
CA HIS A 52 -0.15 10.74 9.59
C HIS A 52 -1.28 11.29 10.48
N LEU A 53 -1.25 11.01 11.79
CA LEU A 53 -2.39 11.19 12.70
C LEU A 53 -2.16 12.11 13.93
N PRO A 54 -1.66 13.36 13.80
CA PRO A 54 -1.06 14.03 12.64
C PRO A 54 0.42 13.63 12.40
N GLU A 55 1.06 13.04 13.41
CA GLU A 55 2.41 12.52 13.31
C GLU A 55 2.46 11.20 12.54
N MET A 56 3.63 10.83 12.02
CA MET A 56 3.78 9.56 11.31
C MET A 56 3.48 8.38 12.25
N ALA A 57 2.36 7.72 11.97
CA ALA A 57 1.78 6.64 12.73
C ALA A 57 2.05 5.27 12.11
N GLY A 58 2.75 5.24 10.97
CA GLY A 58 3.23 4.02 10.35
C GLY A 58 3.18 4.06 8.83
N ASN A 59 3.75 3.02 8.24
CA ASN A 59 3.74 2.68 6.82
C ASN A 59 3.29 1.22 6.70
N LEU A 60 2.36 0.96 5.79
CA LEU A 60 1.89 -0.36 5.41
C LEU A 60 2.29 -0.60 3.96
N HIS A 61 3.03 -1.68 3.70
CA HIS A 61 3.37 -2.08 2.34
C HIS A 61 3.15 -3.57 2.11
N PHE A 62 2.87 -3.94 0.87
CA PHE A 62 2.46 -5.28 0.47
C PHE A 62 3.42 -5.91 -0.54
N GLY A 63 3.50 -7.23 -0.50
CA GLY A 63 4.27 -8.06 -1.42
C GLY A 63 3.57 -9.39 -1.69
N ILE A 64 4.12 -10.17 -2.59
CA ILE A 64 3.67 -11.52 -2.87
C ILE A 64 4.82 -12.48 -2.64
N GLU A 65 4.51 -13.58 -1.95
CA GLU A 65 5.38 -14.74 -1.91
C GLU A 65 4.83 -15.84 -2.82
N ASN A 66 5.66 -16.33 -3.73
CA ASN A 66 5.34 -17.40 -4.66
C ASN A 66 6.55 -18.31 -4.81
N GLN A 67 6.35 -19.62 -4.64
CA GLN A 67 7.42 -20.64 -4.74
C GLN A 67 8.66 -20.32 -3.86
N GLY A 68 8.44 -19.83 -2.64
CA GLY A 68 9.51 -19.49 -1.69
C GLY A 68 10.33 -18.24 -2.05
N LYS A 69 9.92 -17.47 -3.07
CA LYS A 69 10.47 -16.16 -3.39
C LYS A 69 9.48 -15.09 -2.96
N ASN A 70 9.98 -13.95 -2.49
CA ASN A 70 9.16 -12.78 -2.18
C ASN A 70 9.49 -11.63 -3.14
N LYS A 71 8.46 -10.91 -3.60
CA LYS A 71 8.58 -9.69 -4.40
C LYS A 71 7.59 -8.64 -3.87
N TRP A 72 8.07 -7.44 -3.57
CA TRP A 72 7.22 -6.32 -3.16
C TRP A 72 6.36 -5.83 -4.32
N LEU A 73 5.13 -5.41 -4.04
CA LEU A 73 4.20 -4.97 -5.08
C LEU A 73 4.69 -3.73 -5.83
N LYS A 74 5.52 -2.88 -5.21
CA LYS A 74 6.15 -1.74 -5.89
C LYS A 74 7.06 -2.15 -7.06
N ASP A 75 7.60 -3.37 -7.02
CA ASP A 75 8.53 -3.90 -8.03
C ASP A 75 7.78 -4.67 -9.14
N PHE A 76 6.44 -4.68 -9.11
CA PHE A 76 5.62 -5.30 -10.14
C PHE A 76 5.54 -4.42 -11.39
N THR A 77 5.48 -5.06 -12.55
CA THR A 77 5.59 -4.40 -13.85
C THR A 77 4.27 -3.82 -14.36
N GLN A 78 3.12 -4.38 -13.97
CA GLN A 78 1.81 -3.93 -14.46
C GLN A 78 0.88 -3.61 -13.30
N ILE A 79 0.92 -2.36 -12.86
CA ILE A 79 0.03 -1.83 -11.82
C ILE A 79 -0.88 -0.78 -12.44
N LYS A 80 -2.19 -1.04 -12.43
CA LYS A 80 -3.21 -0.08 -12.84
C LYS A 80 -3.92 0.45 -11.61
N THR A 81 -3.87 1.76 -11.43
CA THR A 81 -4.43 2.43 -10.25
C THR A 81 -5.54 3.35 -10.68
N LYS A 82 -6.73 3.16 -10.10
CA LYS A 82 -7.89 4.01 -10.30
C LYS A 82 -8.30 4.61 -8.97
N GLU A 83 -8.37 5.92 -8.92
CA GLU A 83 -8.79 6.68 -7.74
C GLU A 83 -10.13 7.36 -8.00
N SER A 84 -11.01 7.36 -7.00
CA SER A 84 -12.25 8.11 -7.01
C SER A 84 -12.62 8.52 -5.59
N LYS A 85 -12.63 9.83 -5.31
CA LYS A 85 -12.78 10.36 -3.95
C LYS A 85 -11.74 9.71 -3.02
N GLN A 86 -12.16 9.17 -1.89
CA GLN A 86 -11.31 8.48 -0.91
C GLN A 86 -11.29 6.95 -1.14
N LYS A 87 -11.41 6.52 -2.39
CA LYS A 87 -11.38 5.11 -2.81
C LYS A 87 -10.28 4.90 -3.83
N ILE A 88 -9.48 3.86 -3.64
CA ILE A 88 -8.45 3.45 -4.59
C ILE A 88 -8.63 1.98 -4.95
N ILE A 89 -8.52 1.68 -6.23
CA ILE A 89 -8.49 0.32 -6.78
C ILE A 89 -7.16 0.12 -7.49
N TYR A 90 -6.41 -0.87 -7.02
CA TYR A 90 -5.21 -1.37 -7.68
C TYR A 90 -5.56 -2.67 -8.40
N LYS A 91 -5.21 -2.77 -9.67
CA LYS A 91 -5.21 -4.02 -10.44
C LYS A 91 -3.80 -4.34 -10.86
N ILE A 92 -3.31 -5.48 -10.39
CA ILE A 92 -1.89 -5.80 -10.41
C ILE A 92 -1.69 -7.12 -11.15
N LYS A 93 -0.80 -7.10 -12.14
CA LYS A 93 -0.33 -8.25 -12.88
C LYS A 93 1.20 -8.22 -12.92
N ASP A 94 1.79 -9.40 -12.96
CA ASP A 94 3.22 -9.57 -13.16
C ASP A 94 3.52 -11.01 -13.54
N GLU A 95 4.62 -11.21 -14.25
CA GLU A 95 5.11 -12.56 -14.55
C GLU A 95 5.32 -13.40 -13.28
N PHE A 96 5.65 -12.75 -12.16
CA PHE A 96 5.81 -13.36 -10.84
C PHE A 96 4.54 -14.06 -10.33
N ILE A 97 3.36 -13.66 -10.78
CA ILE A 97 2.07 -14.30 -10.46
C ILE A 97 1.40 -14.95 -11.69
N ALA A 98 2.17 -15.15 -12.77
CA ALA A 98 1.77 -15.76 -14.03
C ALA A 98 0.48 -15.15 -14.63
N LYS A 99 -0.64 -15.89 -14.63
CA LYS A 99 -1.93 -15.44 -15.21
C LYS A 99 -2.85 -14.77 -14.18
N ALA A 100 -2.44 -14.72 -12.91
CA ALA A 100 -3.27 -14.17 -11.87
C ALA A 100 -3.38 -12.64 -11.98
N GLU A 101 -4.50 -12.10 -11.49
CA GLU A 101 -4.67 -10.66 -11.28
C GLU A 101 -5.00 -10.45 -9.81
N LEU A 102 -4.18 -9.65 -9.12
CA LEU A 102 -4.43 -9.21 -7.75
C LEU A 102 -5.20 -7.88 -7.81
N ILE A 103 -6.32 -7.82 -7.12
CA ILE A 103 -7.17 -6.65 -7.02
C ILE A 103 -7.17 -6.21 -5.55
N ILE A 104 -6.79 -4.96 -5.29
CA ILE A 104 -6.84 -4.37 -3.95
C ILE A 104 -7.72 -3.12 -4.01
N CYS A 105 -8.81 -3.13 -3.25
CA CYS A 105 -9.72 -2.02 -3.10
C CYS A 105 -9.52 -1.42 -1.70
N VAL A 106 -9.37 -0.11 -1.59
CA VAL A 106 -9.09 0.58 -0.33
C VAL A 106 -10.01 1.78 -0.17
N THR A 107 -10.48 2.03 1.04
CA THR A 107 -11.17 3.27 1.41
C THR A 107 -10.86 3.68 2.85
N ASN A 108 -11.12 4.94 3.19
CA ASN A 108 -10.99 5.43 4.56
C ASN A 108 -12.17 5.01 5.44
N LEU A 109 -11.96 5.06 6.75
CA LEU A 109 -13.02 4.87 7.74
C LEU A 109 -13.72 6.19 8.06
N SER A 110 -15.01 6.13 8.37
CA SER A 110 -15.83 7.31 8.69
C SER A 110 -15.85 7.67 10.17
N HIS A 111 -15.72 6.67 11.05
CA HIS A 111 -15.76 6.85 12.50
C HIS A 111 -14.38 7.07 13.13
N THR A 112 -13.30 6.87 12.38
CA THR A 112 -11.94 7.10 12.86
C THR A 112 -10.98 7.36 11.71
N ASP A 113 -9.79 7.87 12.03
CA ASP A 113 -8.71 7.89 11.06
C ASP A 113 -8.16 6.48 10.86
N GLY A 114 -8.28 5.97 9.65
CA GLY A 114 -7.80 4.66 9.26
C GLY A 114 -8.26 4.29 7.86
N ILE A 115 -7.84 3.12 7.42
CA ILE A 115 -8.30 2.51 6.17
C ILE A 115 -8.86 1.13 6.44
N ILE A 116 -9.74 0.72 5.54
CA ILE A 116 -10.11 -0.66 5.33
C ILE A 116 -9.81 -1.03 3.87
N LEU A 117 -9.27 -2.24 3.67
CA LEU A 117 -8.96 -2.76 2.35
C LEU A 117 -9.48 -4.17 2.17
N GLU A 118 -9.89 -4.46 0.95
CA GLU A 118 -10.24 -5.77 0.44
C GLU A 118 -9.20 -6.18 -0.60
N ALA A 119 -8.60 -7.36 -0.44
CA ALA A 119 -7.68 -7.95 -1.39
C ALA A 119 -8.29 -9.25 -1.94
N GLU A 120 -8.29 -9.40 -3.26
CA GLU A 120 -8.79 -10.58 -3.96
C GLU A 120 -7.82 -10.94 -5.09
N ILE A 121 -7.50 -12.23 -5.23
CA ILE A 121 -6.73 -12.73 -6.36
C ILE A 121 -7.59 -13.63 -7.25
N ILE A 122 -7.52 -13.41 -8.56
CA ILE A 122 -8.24 -14.22 -9.56
C ILE A 122 -7.25 -14.93 -10.48
N ASN A 123 -7.65 -16.08 -11.02
CA ASN A 123 -6.86 -16.97 -11.88
C ASN A 123 -5.54 -17.44 -11.23
N LEU A 124 -5.58 -17.77 -9.93
CA LEU A 124 -4.43 -18.22 -9.15
C LEU A 124 -3.96 -19.62 -9.62
N PRO A 125 -2.72 -19.77 -10.15
CA PRO A 125 -2.27 -21.04 -10.74
C PRO A 125 -1.47 -21.93 -9.77
N ALA A 126 -0.96 -21.37 -8.67
CA ALA A 126 -0.10 -22.05 -7.71
C ALA A 126 -0.27 -21.46 -6.32
N GLU A 127 0.24 -22.16 -5.31
CA GLU A 127 0.26 -21.68 -3.93
C GLU A 127 1.03 -20.36 -3.82
N THR A 128 0.30 -19.31 -3.47
CA THR A 128 0.80 -17.94 -3.39
C THR A 128 0.29 -17.31 -2.12
N TYR A 129 1.09 -16.44 -1.54
CA TYR A 129 0.78 -15.77 -0.29
C TYR A 129 0.83 -14.26 -0.47
N LEU A 130 -0.12 -13.56 0.13
CA LEU A 130 -0.06 -12.13 0.31
C LEU A 130 0.82 -11.86 1.53
N THR A 131 1.91 -11.15 1.30
CA THR A 131 2.80 -10.70 2.37
C THR A 131 2.60 -9.21 2.60
N TRP A 132 2.77 -8.79 3.84
CA TRP A 132 2.66 -7.39 4.22
C TRP A 132 3.61 -7.09 5.35
N SER A 133 3.97 -5.82 5.48
CA SER A 133 4.75 -5.34 6.60
C SER A 133 4.27 -3.96 7.03
N PHE A 134 4.21 -3.80 8.33
CA PHE A 134 3.74 -2.59 8.99
C PHE A 134 4.77 -2.13 10.02
N GLY A 135 5.13 -0.86 9.99
CA GLY A 135 6.04 -0.27 10.95
C GLY A 135 6.29 1.20 10.65
N GLY A 136 7.38 1.76 11.16
CA GLY A 136 7.73 3.15 10.90
C GLY A 136 6.83 4.13 11.66
N CYS A 137 6.34 3.75 12.83
CA CYS A 137 5.55 4.64 13.69
C CYS A 137 6.50 5.62 14.39
N TYR A 138 6.94 6.65 13.66
CA TYR A 138 7.98 7.57 14.13
C TYR A 138 7.49 8.52 15.23
N GLY A 139 6.19 8.84 15.26
CA GLY A 139 5.61 9.70 16.29
C GLY A 139 6.04 11.18 16.19
N VAL A 140 6.62 11.57 15.06
CA VAL A 140 6.97 12.95 14.71
C VAL A 140 6.22 13.35 13.43
N GLU A 141 5.79 14.61 13.33
CA GLU A 141 5.26 15.15 12.09
C GLU A 141 6.39 15.34 11.08
N LEU A 142 6.32 14.63 9.95
CA LEU A 142 7.32 14.76 8.90
C LEU A 142 7.16 16.11 8.18
N ALA A 143 8.28 16.80 7.98
CA ALA A 143 8.34 18.01 7.16
C ALA A 143 7.98 17.72 5.69
N ASP A 144 8.39 16.55 5.20
CA ASP A 144 8.00 16.02 3.90
C ASP A 144 7.34 14.64 4.08
N LYS A 145 6.03 14.56 3.85
CA LYS A 145 5.26 13.31 3.99
C LYS A 145 5.57 12.30 2.88
N THR A 146 6.26 12.68 1.81
CA THR A 146 6.73 11.75 0.79
C THR A 146 7.91 10.91 1.28
N ASP A 147 8.59 11.33 2.35
CA ASP A 147 9.65 10.57 3.00
C ASP A 147 9.12 9.59 4.07
N SER A 148 8.00 8.95 3.80
CA SER A 148 7.26 8.12 4.76
C SER A 148 7.36 6.61 4.49
N HIS A 149 8.32 6.20 3.66
CA HIS A 149 8.66 4.78 3.52
C HIS A 149 9.15 4.19 4.85
N LEU A 150 9.00 2.87 4.98
CA LEU A 150 9.48 2.13 6.13
C LEU A 150 11.02 2.22 6.27
N LYS A 151 11.48 2.80 7.38
CA LYS A 151 12.91 2.94 7.72
C LYS A 151 13.19 2.43 9.12
N PRO A 152 14.38 1.86 9.39
CA PRO A 152 14.77 1.47 10.74
C PRO A 152 14.65 2.61 11.75
N SER A 153 15.07 3.82 11.38
CA SER A 153 15.01 5.01 12.25
C SER A 153 13.59 5.37 12.69
N TYR A 154 12.59 5.08 11.87
CA TYR A 154 11.18 5.36 12.18
C TYR A 154 10.52 4.28 13.02
N CYS A 155 11.14 3.10 13.13
CA CYS A 155 10.65 2.01 13.96
C CYS A 155 11.28 2.01 15.36
N LYS A 156 12.13 2.99 15.67
CA LYS A 156 12.77 3.09 16.99
C LYS A 156 11.68 3.19 18.07
N ASP A 157 11.86 2.44 19.16
CA ASP A 157 10.95 2.40 20.32
C ASP A 157 9.50 1.99 20.00
N ASN A 158 9.25 1.44 18.79
CA ASN A 158 7.94 0.87 18.44
C ASN A 158 7.77 -0.44 19.19
N VAL A 159 6.63 -0.63 19.84
CA VAL A 159 6.30 -1.87 20.56
C VAL A 159 5.02 -2.45 20.00
N PHE A 160 5.07 -3.69 19.55
CA PHE A 160 3.91 -4.42 19.03
C PHE A 160 3.39 -5.42 20.06
N SER A 161 2.09 -5.34 20.34
CA SER A 161 1.32 -6.42 20.97
C SER A 161 0.52 -7.13 19.89
N ILE A 162 0.62 -8.46 19.81
CA ILE A 162 -0.07 -9.28 18.81
C ILE A 162 -1.10 -10.15 19.54
N GLU A 163 -2.36 -10.07 19.11
CA GLU A 163 -3.48 -10.82 19.65
C GLU A 163 -4.19 -11.55 18.49
N GLY A 164 -3.76 -12.78 18.23
CA GLY A 164 -4.21 -13.55 17.07
C GLY A 164 -3.82 -12.87 15.75
N ASN A 165 -4.80 -12.45 14.97
CA ASN A 165 -4.64 -11.72 13.71
C ASN A 165 -4.73 -10.20 13.86
N ALA A 166 -4.98 -9.70 15.08
CA ALA A 166 -4.95 -8.29 15.39
C ALA A 166 -3.62 -7.91 16.02
N PHE A 167 -3.23 -6.65 15.88
CA PHE A 167 -2.06 -6.09 16.53
C PHE A 167 -2.31 -4.66 16.98
N THR A 168 -1.59 -4.27 18.03
CA THR A 168 -1.52 -2.91 18.53
C THR A 168 -0.08 -2.46 18.51
N CYS A 169 0.20 -1.32 17.88
CA CYS A 169 1.50 -0.67 17.95
C CYS A 169 1.44 0.53 18.90
N TYR A 170 2.30 0.51 19.92
CA TYR A 170 2.56 1.61 20.82
C TYR A 170 3.81 2.36 20.35
N TYR A 171 3.71 3.68 20.21
CA TYR A 171 4.80 4.50 19.67
C TYR A 171 4.81 5.92 20.24
N GLY A 172 5.96 6.59 20.14
CA GLY A 172 6.20 7.92 20.69
C GLY A 172 6.78 7.89 22.11
N GLU A 173 6.96 9.08 22.69
CA GLU A 173 7.56 9.26 24.01
C GLU A 173 6.61 8.79 25.12
N SER A 174 7.13 8.36 26.28
CA SER A 174 6.32 7.83 27.39
C SER A 174 5.18 8.76 27.84
N MET A 175 5.40 10.08 27.83
CA MET A 175 4.39 11.07 28.22
C MET A 175 3.43 11.47 27.08
N LYS A 176 3.68 10.97 25.86
CA LYS A 176 2.89 11.20 24.64
C LYS A 176 2.71 9.89 23.87
N LEU A 177 2.48 8.79 24.60
CA LEU A 177 2.34 7.47 23.99
C LEU A 177 1.10 7.47 23.10
N ARG A 178 1.29 7.02 21.86
CA ARG A 178 0.24 6.91 20.85
C ARG A 178 0.02 5.45 20.49
N VAL A 179 -1.15 5.18 19.95
CA VAL A 179 -1.61 3.83 19.63
C VAL A 179 -2.22 3.81 18.24
N ILE A 180 -1.81 2.82 17.45
CA ILE A 180 -2.47 2.46 16.20
C ILE A 180 -2.74 0.96 16.21
N GLN A 181 -3.92 0.58 15.72
CA GLN A 181 -4.35 -0.82 15.66
C GLN A 181 -4.39 -1.29 14.23
N GLY A 182 -4.16 -2.59 14.06
CA GLY A 182 -4.31 -3.28 12.81
C GLY A 182 -4.99 -4.62 12.97
N ILE A 183 -5.77 -5.00 11.98
CA ILE A 183 -6.42 -6.29 11.87
C ILE A 183 -6.06 -6.86 10.51
N ALA A 184 -5.38 -8.00 10.51
CA ALA A 184 -5.04 -8.76 9.33
C ALA A 184 -6.05 -9.90 9.10
N PRO A 185 -6.05 -10.58 7.94
CA PRO A 185 -6.81 -11.80 7.70
C PRO A 185 -6.60 -12.85 8.79
N LEU A 186 -7.65 -13.59 9.14
CA LEU A 186 -7.58 -14.65 10.16
C LEU A 186 -6.52 -15.72 9.87
N SER A 187 -6.27 -16.01 8.59
CA SER A 187 -5.25 -16.95 8.14
C SER A 187 -3.83 -16.36 8.11
N SER A 188 -3.64 -15.13 8.58
CA SER A 188 -2.34 -14.48 8.59
C SER A 188 -1.46 -15.02 9.72
N GLU A 189 -0.25 -15.44 9.37
CA GLU A 189 0.80 -15.64 10.35
C GLU A 189 1.54 -14.32 10.58
N LEU A 190 1.45 -13.76 11.78
CA LEU A 190 2.11 -12.51 12.16
C LEU A 190 3.46 -12.83 12.85
N LYS A 191 4.51 -12.14 12.43
CA LYS A 191 5.87 -12.29 12.97
C LYS A 191 6.50 -10.91 13.12
N LEU A 192 7.20 -10.70 14.24
CA LEU A 192 8.10 -9.56 14.36
C LEU A 192 9.26 -9.77 13.39
N SER A 193 9.44 -8.82 12.48
CA SER A 193 10.52 -8.86 11.51
C SER A 193 11.70 -8.04 12.01
N GLU A 194 12.83 -8.71 12.18
CA GLU A 194 14.12 -8.08 12.49
C GLU A 194 14.81 -7.53 11.24
N THR A 195 14.11 -7.52 10.10
CA THR A 195 14.65 -7.31 8.74
C THR A 195 15.39 -5.98 8.61
N TYR A 196 15.15 -5.03 9.51
CA TYR A 196 15.92 -3.81 9.65
C TYR A 196 16.92 -3.96 10.81
N ARG A 197 18.06 -4.59 10.50
CA ARG A 197 19.24 -4.79 11.37
C ARG A 197 19.62 -3.50 12.12
N GLN A 198 19.03 -3.24 13.30
CA GLN A 198 19.42 -2.21 14.29
C GLN A 198 18.40 -2.07 15.45
N GLY A 199 17.65 -3.11 15.84
CA GLY A 199 16.68 -3.02 16.95
C GLY A 199 15.45 -2.15 16.61
N ALA A 200 15.05 -2.16 15.35
CA ALA A 200 13.96 -1.37 14.78
C ALA A 200 12.83 -2.33 14.36
N PRO A 201 11.95 -2.75 15.29
CA PRO A 201 10.96 -3.78 15.00
C PRO A 201 9.93 -3.28 13.99
N ALA A 202 9.68 -4.08 12.96
CA ALA A 202 8.49 -3.97 12.12
C ALA A 202 7.67 -5.25 12.28
N LEU A 203 6.37 -5.15 12.10
CA LEU A 203 5.51 -6.31 12.03
C LEU A 203 5.45 -6.79 10.59
N SER A 204 5.43 -8.09 10.37
CA SER A 204 5.20 -8.66 9.05
C SER A 204 4.21 -9.80 9.15
N GLY A 205 3.43 -9.99 8.11
CA GLY A 205 2.51 -11.10 8.03
C GLY A 205 2.48 -11.74 6.67
N CYS A 206 2.06 -12.99 6.66
CA CYS A 206 1.93 -13.82 5.48
C CYS A 206 0.57 -14.50 5.52
N THR A 207 -0.22 -14.36 4.46
CA THR A 207 -1.57 -14.86 4.36
C THR A 207 -1.70 -15.72 3.10
N PRO A 208 -2.09 -17.01 3.19
CA PRO A 208 -2.32 -17.82 2.01
C PRO A 208 -3.46 -17.22 1.18
N LEU A 209 -3.24 -17.08 -0.12
CA LEU A 209 -4.27 -16.62 -1.05
C LEU A 209 -5.04 -17.81 -1.61
N LYS A 210 -6.35 -17.66 -1.75
CA LYS A 210 -7.20 -18.59 -2.51
C LYS A 210 -7.91 -17.84 -3.63
N ASN A 211 -8.11 -18.53 -4.74
CA ASN A 211 -8.73 -17.96 -5.93
C ASN A 211 -10.15 -17.46 -5.65
N GLY A 212 -10.39 -16.17 -5.83
CA GLY A 212 -11.68 -15.50 -5.59
C GLY A 212 -12.05 -15.31 -4.12
N GLU A 213 -11.15 -15.65 -3.18
CA GLU A 213 -11.35 -15.36 -1.76
C GLU A 213 -11.04 -13.88 -1.50
N LYS A 214 -11.97 -13.20 -0.82
CA LYS A 214 -11.81 -11.82 -0.37
C LYS A 214 -11.20 -11.81 1.02
N LEU A 215 -10.06 -11.15 1.15
CA LEU A 215 -9.35 -10.94 2.40
C LEU A 215 -9.47 -9.49 2.82
N TYR A 216 -9.68 -9.24 4.10
CA TYR A 216 -9.84 -7.88 4.62
C TYR A 216 -8.66 -7.51 5.51
N PHE A 217 -8.20 -6.26 5.41
CA PHE A 217 -7.31 -5.66 6.40
C PHE A 217 -7.87 -4.32 6.84
N CYS A 218 -7.60 -3.97 8.09
CA CYS A 218 -7.97 -2.67 8.62
C CYS A 218 -6.82 -2.11 9.46
N ILE A 219 -6.46 -0.85 9.25
CA ILE A 219 -5.51 -0.11 10.10
C ILE A 219 -6.21 1.15 10.56
N TYR A 220 -6.25 1.40 11.87
CA TYR A 220 -7.05 2.48 12.41
C TYR A 220 -6.57 2.97 13.78
N LYS A 221 -6.93 4.21 14.08
CA LYS A 221 -6.82 4.77 15.43
C LYS A 221 -8.01 4.33 16.26
N GLN A 222 -7.79 3.62 17.38
CA GLN A 222 -8.89 3.16 18.23
C GLN A 222 -9.63 4.35 18.85
N ASN A 223 -10.96 4.28 18.87
CA ASN A 223 -11.81 5.21 19.62
C ASN A 223 -13.13 4.51 20.03
N LYS A 224 -14.01 5.21 20.75
CA LYS A 224 -15.27 4.62 21.27
C LYS A 224 -16.21 4.06 20.18
N GLN A 225 -16.10 4.53 18.94
CA GLN A 225 -16.92 4.12 17.78
C GLN A 225 -16.16 3.19 16.83
N ALA A 226 -14.86 2.97 17.07
CA ALA A 226 -13.96 2.17 16.28
C ALA A 226 -13.25 1.18 17.20
N ASP A 227 -13.96 0.07 17.47
CA ASP A 227 -13.47 -1.11 18.17
C ASP A 227 -13.87 -2.31 17.30
N TYR A 228 -13.01 -2.66 16.36
CA TYR A 228 -13.33 -3.60 15.28
C TYR A 228 -12.75 -4.99 15.56
N ASN A 229 -13.49 -6.00 15.13
CA ASN A 229 -13.02 -7.39 15.07
C ASN A 229 -13.07 -7.89 13.63
N TYR A 230 -12.29 -8.93 13.31
CA TYR A 230 -12.17 -9.40 11.93
C TYR A 230 -13.52 -9.76 11.26
N TYR A 231 -14.41 -10.41 12.00
CA TYR A 231 -15.73 -10.81 11.48
C TYR A 231 -16.61 -9.62 11.06
N MET A 232 -16.30 -8.41 11.54
CA MET A 232 -17.01 -7.17 11.18
C MET A 232 -16.49 -6.53 9.89
N LEU A 233 -15.27 -6.88 9.45
CA LEU A 233 -14.57 -6.14 8.40
C LEU A 233 -15.27 -6.23 7.04
N ARG A 234 -15.93 -7.34 6.73
CA ARG A 234 -16.70 -7.47 5.49
C ARG A 234 -17.83 -6.43 5.44
N ASP A 235 -18.67 -6.39 6.47
CA ASP A 235 -19.81 -5.47 6.52
C ASP A 235 -19.35 -4.01 6.64
N LEU A 236 -18.27 -3.77 7.39
CA LEU A 236 -17.63 -2.46 7.48
C LEU A 236 -17.09 -2.00 6.11
N PHE A 237 -16.45 -2.89 5.35
CA PHE A 237 -15.94 -2.57 4.02
C PHE A 237 -17.10 -2.23 3.08
N GLU A 238 -18.15 -3.04 3.05
CA GLU A 238 -19.35 -2.76 2.24
C GLU A 238 -20.00 -1.41 2.63
N TYR A 239 -20.08 -1.08 3.92
CA TYR A 239 -20.62 0.20 4.38
C TYR A 239 -19.78 1.39 3.90
N GLU A 240 -18.47 1.38 4.17
CA GLU A 240 -17.58 2.50 3.83
C GLU A 240 -17.37 2.62 2.32
N TYR A 241 -17.24 1.49 1.62
CA TYR A 241 -16.96 1.45 0.19
C TYR A 241 -18.17 1.84 -0.68
N ASN A 242 -19.41 1.78 -0.16
CA ASN A 242 -20.61 2.16 -0.90
C ASN A 242 -21.16 3.56 -0.55
N LYS A 243 -20.51 4.28 0.36
CA LYS A 243 -20.84 5.67 0.71
C LYS A 243 -20.55 6.68 -0.42
#